data_AF-A0A7Y5KQX7-F1
#
_entry.id   AF-A0A7Y5KQX7-F1
#
_cell.length_a   1.000
_cell.length_b   1.000
_cell.length_c   1.000
_cell.angle_alpha   90.00
_cell.angle_beta   90.00
_cell.angle_gamma   90.00
#
_symmetry.space_group_name_H-M   'P 1'
#
loop_
_entity.id
_entity.type
_entity.pdbx_description
1 polymer ?
#
loop_
_entity_poly.entity_id
_entity_poly.type
_entity_poly.pdbx_seq_one_letter_code
_entity_poly.pdbx_strand_id
1 'polypeptide(L)'
;MTPPPLRHADPSRPDDRLAADASAHLAKSSGLQLVAELYARLRDMEFPWWTPEQLRDAFPAKDRMAWLAERPDIRQRITTQLTGLAPRAARNKTPEFQAQLIDSVIDEGDISLDIFESAFEPTDVAVYAPAAEIFRLFRRRMPWDDDATAHQDLVGWLIGALLADKSSLDGTARTPILTALQVRTAIDGRVWHSRVPLHVRVAIDDARFAAQRERPTEPYGVERDLAIATPALIAASIPLRDLTGVMDAATQALGFDDGTSVRPTAREAGTRSSVAPRPAADDSVPRAADPEDLSWSGGPEIEIQSAHETEPPSFADDETSGPSTRDPERDEMEHTNPWRVPALSGDLAQIAADLRDELKKKE
;
A
#
# COMPACT_ATOMS: atom_id res chain seq x y z
N MET A 1 13.57 -4.87 15.28
CA MET A 1 13.69 -3.64 16.11
C MET A 1 13.37 -2.49 15.19
N THR A 2 12.39 -1.64 15.54
CA THR A 2 12.08 -0.42 14.79
C THR A 2 13.33 0.44 14.67
N PRO A 3 13.75 0.85 13.46
CA PRO A 3 14.79 1.86 13.31
C PRO A 3 14.30 3.15 14.00
N PRO A 4 15.00 3.64 15.04
CA PRO A 4 14.63 4.91 15.64
C PRO A 4 14.89 6.05 14.65
N PRO A 5 14.21 7.21 14.82
CA PRO A 5 14.55 8.41 14.08
C PRO A 5 16.05 8.70 14.12
N LEU A 6 16.63 9.10 12.98
CA LEU A 6 18.06 9.36 12.90
C LEU A 6 18.44 10.52 13.83
N ARG A 7 19.44 10.26 14.67
CA ARG A 7 20.13 11.27 15.49
C ARG A 7 21.57 11.35 15.04
N HIS A 8 22.00 12.55 14.65
CA HIS A 8 23.36 12.85 14.26
C HIS A 8 24.22 12.98 15.52
N ALA A 9 25.33 12.23 15.55
CA ALA A 9 26.27 12.28 16.68
C ALA A 9 26.92 13.67 16.84
N ASP A 10 27.10 14.38 15.72
CA ASP A 10 27.59 15.75 15.69
C ASP A 10 26.77 16.57 14.66
N PRO A 11 25.76 17.33 15.11
CA PRO A 11 24.90 18.12 14.24
C PRO A 11 25.60 19.41 13.73
N SER A 12 26.83 19.69 14.15
CA SER A 12 27.62 20.83 13.66
C SER A 12 28.42 20.52 12.39
N ARG A 13 28.41 19.26 11.94
CA ARG A 13 29.08 18.83 10.71
C ARG A 13 28.48 19.53 9.48
N PRO A 14 29.25 19.62 8.36
CA PRO A 14 28.75 20.19 7.12
C PRO A 14 27.47 19.50 6.63
N ASP A 15 26.56 20.28 6.06
CA ASP A 15 25.23 19.81 5.63
C ASP A 15 25.32 18.60 4.68
N ASP A 16 26.28 18.59 3.75
CA ASP A 16 26.52 17.45 2.83
C ASP A 16 26.83 16.13 3.56
N ARG A 17 27.51 16.22 4.71
CA ARG A 17 27.82 15.03 5.53
C ARG A 17 26.58 14.54 6.26
N LEU A 18 25.77 15.45 6.79
CA LEU A 18 24.49 15.09 7.42
C LEU A 18 23.53 14.46 6.41
N ALA A 19 23.50 14.98 5.18
CA ALA A 19 22.72 14.42 4.07
C ALA A 19 23.22 13.03 3.65
N ALA A 20 24.54 12.82 3.58
CA ALA A 20 25.13 11.51 3.31
C ALA A 20 24.82 10.50 4.41
N ASP A 21 24.87 10.92 5.68
CA ASP A 21 24.51 10.07 6.82
C ASP A 21 23.02 9.69 6.79
N ALA A 22 22.13 10.63 6.43
CA ALA A 22 20.70 10.38 6.23
C ALA A 22 20.43 9.37 5.12
N SER A 23 21.07 9.57 3.96
CA SER A 23 20.97 8.66 2.81
C SER A 23 21.47 7.26 3.15
N ALA A 24 22.59 7.15 3.86
CA ALA A 24 23.14 5.88 4.32
C ALA A 24 22.24 5.20 5.37
N HIS A 25 21.56 5.97 6.21
CA HIS A 25 20.61 5.44 7.18
C HIS A 25 19.36 4.87 6.50
N LEU A 26 18.78 5.62 5.55
CA LEU A 26 17.65 5.17 4.73
C LEU A 26 18.01 3.91 3.92
N ALA A 27 19.17 3.90 3.24
CA ALA A 27 19.63 2.76 2.44
C ALA A 27 19.83 1.47 3.25
N LYS A 28 20.16 1.57 4.54
CA LYS A 28 20.37 0.39 5.42
C LYS A 28 19.07 -0.20 5.97
N SER A 29 17.95 0.52 5.89
CA SER A 29 16.70 0.12 6.53
C SER A 29 15.57 -0.01 5.51
N SER A 30 15.19 -1.25 5.21
CA SER A 30 14.06 -1.55 4.31
C SER A 30 12.74 -0.94 4.82
N GLY A 31 12.54 -0.89 6.13
CA GLY A 31 11.36 -0.28 6.73
C GLY A 31 11.27 1.23 6.51
N LEU A 32 12.41 1.95 6.56
CA LEU A 32 12.41 3.39 6.28
C LEU A 32 12.18 3.66 4.79
N GLN A 33 12.76 2.84 3.90
CA GLN A 33 12.50 2.91 2.46
C GLN A 33 11.01 2.72 2.16
N LEU A 34 10.39 1.70 2.77
CA LEU A 34 8.96 1.45 2.59
C LEU A 34 8.11 2.64 3.08
N VAL A 35 8.42 3.21 4.25
CA VAL A 35 7.64 4.35 4.77
C VAL A 35 7.79 5.57 3.87
N ALA A 36 9.00 5.87 3.37
CA ALA A 36 9.20 6.96 2.42
C ALA A 36 8.38 6.75 1.12
N GLU A 37 8.43 5.54 0.56
CA GLU A 37 7.65 5.17 -0.63
C GLU A 37 6.14 5.25 -0.39
N LEU A 38 5.67 4.71 0.73
CA LEU A 38 4.26 4.73 1.10
C LEU A 38 3.76 6.17 1.27
N TYR A 39 4.56 7.00 1.95
CA TYR A 39 4.20 8.40 2.19
C TYR A 39 4.13 9.20 0.90
N ALA A 40 5.09 9.00 -0.02
CA ALA A 40 5.04 9.57 -1.37
C ALA A 40 3.79 9.09 -2.13
N ARG A 41 3.54 7.78 -2.13
CA ARG A 41 2.41 7.18 -2.85
C ARG A 41 1.06 7.68 -2.34
N LEU A 42 0.92 7.84 -1.03
CA LEU A 42 -0.32 8.36 -0.42
C LEU A 42 -0.59 9.82 -0.79
N ARG A 43 0.47 10.63 -0.95
CA ARG A 43 0.34 12.01 -1.45
C ARG A 43 -0.07 12.02 -2.91
N ASP A 44 0.59 11.23 -3.75
CA ASP A 44 0.32 11.19 -5.20
C ASP A 44 -1.11 10.74 -5.52
N MET A 45 -1.72 9.91 -4.67
CA MET A 45 -3.07 9.38 -4.88
C MET A 45 -4.18 10.24 -4.29
N GLU A 46 -3.84 11.28 -3.51
CA GLU A 46 -4.78 12.29 -2.98
C GLU A 46 -6.05 11.70 -2.33
N PHE A 47 -5.89 10.67 -1.49
CA PHE A 47 -7.02 10.02 -0.84
C PHE A 47 -7.78 10.97 0.12
N PRO A 48 -9.12 10.94 0.16
CA PRO A 48 -9.92 11.81 1.03
C PRO A 48 -9.75 11.49 2.54
N TRP A 49 -9.20 10.32 2.87
CA TRP A 49 -8.86 9.91 4.24
C TRP A 49 -7.37 10.10 4.58
N TRP A 50 -6.60 10.73 3.68
CA TRP A 50 -5.19 11.05 3.86
C TRP A 50 -4.89 12.48 3.40
N THR A 51 -5.54 13.46 4.01
CA THR A 51 -5.44 14.86 3.58
C THR A 51 -4.37 15.64 4.37
N PRO A 52 -3.85 16.76 3.83
CA PRO A 52 -2.93 17.66 4.53
C PRO A 52 -3.47 18.16 5.88
N GLU A 53 -4.76 18.46 6.00
CA GLU A 53 -5.42 18.84 7.25
C GLU A 53 -5.21 17.75 8.30
N GLN A 54 -5.55 16.52 7.93
CA GLN A 54 -5.50 15.38 8.82
C GLN A 54 -4.06 14.98 9.17
N LEU A 55 -3.08 15.30 8.31
CA LEU A 55 -1.66 15.11 8.56
C LEU A 55 -1.07 16.21 9.44
N ARG A 56 -1.55 17.46 9.33
CA ARG A 56 -1.19 18.54 10.25
C ARG A 56 -1.75 18.29 11.65
N ASP A 57 -2.97 17.77 11.76
CA ASP A 57 -3.55 17.39 13.05
C ASP A 57 -2.76 16.28 13.73
N ALA A 58 -2.32 15.27 12.96
CA ALA A 58 -1.52 14.17 13.49
C ALA A 58 -0.09 14.59 13.82
N PHE A 59 0.49 15.46 12.98
CA PHE A 59 1.89 15.87 13.03
C PHE A 59 1.97 17.39 12.75
N PRO A 60 1.75 18.24 13.75
CA PRO A 60 1.77 19.69 13.58
C PRO A 60 3.17 20.20 13.22
N ALA A 61 3.25 21.46 12.75
CA ALA A 61 4.51 22.10 12.37
C ALA A 61 5.56 22.02 13.51
N LYS A 62 5.11 22.15 14.75
CA LYS A 62 5.93 21.97 15.96
C LYS A 62 6.68 20.65 15.98
N ASP A 63 5.98 19.54 15.73
CA ASP A 63 6.56 18.21 15.82
C ASP A 63 7.49 17.96 14.63
N ARG A 64 7.06 18.34 13.42
CA ARG A 64 7.87 18.16 12.21
C ARG A 64 9.17 18.97 12.25
N MET A 65 9.13 20.19 12.76
CA MET A 65 10.35 20.99 12.95
C MET A 65 11.25 20.40 14.04
N ALA A 66 10.68 19.85 15.10
CA ALA A 66 11.45 19.20 16.17
C ALA A 66 12.15 17.91 15.69
N TRP A 67 11.54 17.13 14.80
CA TRP A 67 12.19 15.99 14.14
C TRP A 67 13.46 16.40 13.40
N LEU A 68 13.41 17.58 12.77
CA LEU A 68 14.49 18.14 11.98
C LEU A 68 15.45 19.02 12.80
N ALA A 69 15.44 18.97 14.13
CA ALA A 69 16.24 19.85 15.00
C ALA A 69 17.76 19.79 14.71
N GLU A 70 18.26 18.66 14.23
CA GLU A 70 19.67 18.44 13.88
C GLU A 70 19.98 18.70 12.39
N ARG A 71 18.98 19.15 11.61
CA ARG A 71 19.08 19.47 10.18
C ARG A 71 18.71 20.93 9.90
N PRO A 72 19.58 21.88 10.28
CA PRO A 72 19.32 23.31 10.09
C PRO A 72 19.16 23.70 8.61
N ASP A 73 19.76 22.94 7.70
CA ASP A 73 19.62 23.08 6.25
C ASP A 73 18.20 22.78 5.75
N ILE A 74 17.62 21.65 6.18
CA ILE A 74 16.25 21.28 5.81
C ILE A 74 15.27 22.29 6.42
N ARG A 75 15.42 22.61 7.72
CA ARG A 75 14.54 23.59 8.37
C ARG A 75 14.62 24.96 7.71
N GLN A 76 15.83 25.39 7.33
CA GLN A 76 16.05 26.63 6.59
C GLN A 76 15.30 26.60 5.26
N ARG A 77 15.41 25.53 4.46
CA ARG A 77 14.71 25.37 3.18
C ARG A 77 13.20 25.51 3.37
N ILE A 78 12.62 24.71 4.27
CA ILE A 78 11.18 24.69 4.54
C ILE A 78 10.70 26.06 5.02
N THR A 79 11.37 26.64 6.02
CA THR A 79 10.96 27.93 6.58
C THR A 79 11.05 29.04 5.53
N THR A 80 12.12 29.07 4.73
CA THR A 80 12.30 30.08 3.68
C THR A 80 11.20 29.94 2.61
N GLN A 81 10.93 28.71 2.18
CA GLN A 81 9.92 28.41 1.17
C GLN A 81 8.52 28.80 1.64
N LEU A 82 8.17 28.49 2.88
CA LEU A 82 6.81 28.68 3.40
C LEU A 82 6.54 30.10 3.89
N THR A 83 7.55 30.83 4.36
CA THR A 83 7.35 32.09 5.09
C THR A 83 8.06 33.29 4.45
N GLY A 84 8.91 33.05 3.44
CA GLY A 84 9.76 34.08 2.83
C GLY A 84 10.88 34.60 3.74
N LEU A 85 11.06 34.06 4.95
CA LEU A 85 12.11 34.47 5.87
C LEU A 85 13.49 34.26 5.23
N ALA A 86 14.34 35.29 5.26
CA ALA A 86 15.65 35.24 4.63
C ALA A 86 16.48 34.02 5.10
N PRO A 87 17.20 33.32 4.21
CA PRO A 87 17.78 32.00 4.52
C PRO A 87 18.70 31.99 5.75
N ARG A 88 19.57 32.99 5.89
CA ARG A 88 20.48 33.12 7.05
C ARG A 88 19.71 33.39 8.34
N ALA A 89 18.62 34.15 8.29
CA ALA A 89 17.79 34.38 9.45
C ALA A 89 17.07 33.09 9.84
N ALA A 90 16.43 32.41 8.88
CA ALA A 90 15.74 31.14 9.09
C ALA A 90 16.64 30.09 9.73
N ARG A 91 17.85 29.87 9.21
CA ARG A 91 18.79 28.86 9.73
C ARG A 91 19.12 29.02 11.22
N ASN A 92 19.23 30.27 11.67
CA ASN A 92 19.65 30.59 13.04
C ASN A 92 18.50 30.58 14.06
N LYS A 93 17.26 30.33 13.61
CA LYS A 93 16.10 30.23 14.51
C LYS A 93 15.97 28.83 15.08
N THR A 94 15.36 28.77 16.26
CA THR A 94 15.03 27.49 16.88
C THR A 94 13.89 26.81 16.12
N PRO A 95 13.81 25.47 16.15
CA PRO A 95 12.70 24.73 15.55
C PRO A 95 11.32 25.23 16.03
N GLU A 96 11.19 25.60 17.31
CA GLU A 96 9.94 26.08 17.89
C GLU A 96 9.53 27.43 17.29
N PHE A 97 10.47 28.36 17.11
CA PHE A 97 10.19 29.64 16.47
C PHE A 97 9.77 29.44 15.01
N GLN A 98 10.48 28.56 14.29
CA GLN A 98 10.15 28.25 12.89
C GLN A 98 8.74 27.65 12.76
N ALA A 99 8.39 26.72 13.66
CA ALA A 99 7.06 26.14 13.71
C ALA A 99 5.97 27.18 13.98
N GLN A 100 6.15 28.04 14.99
CA GLN A 100 5.20 29.11 15.30
C GLN A 100 5.02 30.09 14.15
N LEU A 101 6.11 30.44 13.46
CA LEU A 101 6.04 31.30 12.28
C LEU A 101 5.23 30.62 11.18
N ILE A 102 5.51 29.36 10.87
CA ILE A 102 4.78 28.58 9.85
C ILE A 102 3.29 28.48 10.21
N ASP A 103 2.96 28.18 11.47
CA ASP A 103 1.58 28.12 11.92
C ASP A 103 0.87 29.47 11.73
N SER A 104 1.52 30.60 12.07
CA SER A 104 0.97 31.95 11.83
C SER A 104 0.65 32.19 10.35
N VAL A 105 1.58 31.83 9.46
CA VAL A 105 1.43 32.04 8.00
C VAL A 105 0.30 31.19 7.44
N ILE A 106 0.10 29.97 7.95
CA ILE A 106 -1.05 29.13 7.55
C ILE A 106 -2.36 29.72 8.11
N ASP A 107 -2.38 30.12 9.38
CA ASP A 107 -3.58 30.59 10.06
C ASP A 107 -4.05 31.95 9.52
N GLU A 108 -3.13 32.78 9.01
CA GLU A 108 -3.42 34.03 8.29
C GLU A 108 -3.87 33.77 6.84
N GLY A 109 -3.71 32.55 6.33
CA GLY A 109 -4.12 32.14 4.98
C GLY A 109 -3.12 32.50 3.88
N ASP A 110 -1.88 32.85 4.24
CA ASP A 110 -0.82 33.18 3.28
C ASP A 110 -0.34 31.95 2.49
N ILE A 111 -0.46 30.75 3.07
CA ILE A 111 -0.17 29.47 2.41
C ILE A 111 -1.28 28.44 2.69
N SER A 112 -1.51 27.54 1.73
CA SER A 112 -2.41 26.39 1.93
C SER A 112 -1.73 25.25 2.68
N LEU A 113 -2.55 24.32 3.20
CA LEU A 113 -2.04 23.10 3.83
C LEU A 113 -1.36 22.16 2.83
N ASP A 114 -1.75 22.17 1.57
CA ASP A 114 -1.07 21.41 0.51
C ASP A 114 0.38 21.90 0.32
N ILE A 115 0.58 23.22 0.32
CA ILE A 115 1.92 23.82 0.21
C ILE A 115 2.74 23.48 1.45
N PHE A 116 2.15 23.56 2.65
CA PHE A 116 2.79 23.15 3.90
C PHE A 116 3.22 21.68 3.85
N GLU A 117 2.33 20.79 3.45
CA GLU A 117 2.59 19.36 3.37
C GLU A 117 3.70 19.06 2.36
N SER A 118 3.61 19.65 1.16
CA SER A 118 4.56 19.45 0.07
C SER A 118 5.98 19.95 0.38
N ALA A 119 6.16 20.84 1.36
CA ALA A 119 7.49 21.31 1.75
C ALA A 119 8.35 20.24 2.47
N PHE A 120 7.73 19.20 3.03
CA PHE A 120 8.44 18.11 3.69
C PHE A 120 8.68 16.96 2.69
N GLU A 121 9.93 16.58 2.45
CA GLU A 121 10.21 15.44 1.55
C GLU A 121 9.86 14.10 2.22
N PRO A 122 9.26 13.14 1.49
CA PRO A 122 8.95 11.82 2.04
C PRO A 122 10.17 11.09 2.63
N THR A 123 11.34 11.27 2.03
CA THR A 123 12.61 10.69 2.50
C THR A 123 13.08 11.30 3.81
N ASP A 124 13.02 12.63 3.94
CA ASP A 124 13.35 13.34 5.18
C ASP A 124 12.38 12.95 6.30
N VAL A 125 11.08 12.87 5.99
CA VAL A 125 10.05 12.43 6.93
C VAL A 125 10.34 11.00 7.41
N ALA A 126 10.59 10.05 6.50
CA ALA A 126 10.88 8.68 6.92
C ALA A 126 12.15 8.57 7.79
N VAL A 127 13.18 9.38 7.52
CA VAL A 127 14.45 9.33 8.27
C VAL A 127 14.35 9.97 9.66
N TYR A 128 13.64 11.09 9.78
CA TYR A 128 13.63 11.91 11.01
C TYR A 128 12.34 11.81 11.82
N ALA A 129 11.22 11.41 11.23
CA ALA A 129 9.97 11.20 11.95
C ALA A 129 9.90 9.81 12.60
N PRO A 130 8.97 9.60 13.55
CA PRO A 130 8.63 8.27 14.03
C PRO A 130 7.96 7.42 12.93
N ALA A 131 8.77 6.75 12.09
CA ALA A 131 8.31 5.98 10.94
C ALA A 131 7.20 4.96 11.27
N ALA A 132 7.30 4.31 12.44
CA ALA A 132 6.27 3.38 12.91
C ALA A 132 4.92 4.06 13.17
N GLU A 133 4.89 5.30 13.65
CA GLU A 133 3.65 6.05 13.88
C GLU A 133 2.98 6.44 12.57
N ILE A 134 3.75 6.80 11.55
CA ILE A 134 3.24 7.09 10.20
C ILE A 134 2.58 5.84 9.60
N PHE A 135 3.27 4.69 9.67
CA PHE A 135 2.72 3.43 9.17
C PHE A 135 1.45 3.04 9.93
N ARG A 136 1.42 3.20 11.26
CA ARG A 136 0.21 2.95 12.07
C ARG A 136 -0.92 3.93 11.78
N LEU A 137 -0.62 5.19 11.51
CA LEU A 137 -1.60 6.19 11.09
C LEU A 137 -2.25 5.76 9.77
N PHE A 138 -1.46 5.36 8.78
CA PHE A 138 -1.95 4.78 7.52
C PHE A 138 -2.87 3.59 7.80
N ARG A 139 -2.40 2.59 8.56
CA ARG A 139 -3.19 1.40 8.88
C ARG A 139 -4.53 1.73 9.55
N ARG A 140 -4.56 2.74 10.42
CA ARG A 140 -5.77 3.17 11.13
C ARG A 140 -6.75 3.91 10.24
N ARG A 141 -6.26 4.70 9.26
CA ARG A 141 -7.12 5.52 8.39
C ARG A 141 -7.58 4.82 7.12
N MET A 142 -6.82 3.82 6.65
CA MET A 142 -7.18 3.03 5.48
C MET A 142 -8.58 2.41 5.67
N PRO A 143 -9.54 2.66 4.76
CA PRO A 143 -10.89 2.11 4.85
C PRO A 143 -10.89 0.65 4.39
N TRP A 144 -10.50 -0.27 5.27
CA TRP A 144 -10.35 -1.70 4.96
C TRP A 144 -11.64 -2.38 4.48
N ASP A 145 -12.81 -1.81 4.75
CA ASP A 145 -14.09 -2.33 4.28
C ASP A 145 -14.53 -1.78 2.90
N ASP A 146 -13.73 -0.90 2.28
CA ASP A 146 -14.00 -0.30 0.98
C ASP A 146 -13.06 -0.83 -0.11
N ASP A 147 -13.60 -1.69 -0.96
CA ASP A 147 -12.90 -2.33 -2.09
C ASP A 147 -12.83 -1.44 -3.35
N ALA A 148 -12.88 -0.10 -3.22
CA ALA A 148 -12.66 0.81 -4.33
C ALA A 148 -11.32 0.54 -5.05
N THR A 149 -11.29 0.68 -6.38
CA THR A 149 -10.12 0.33 -7.20
C THR A 149 -8.85 1.06 -6.73
N ALA A 150 -8.94 2.34 -6.37
CA ALA A 150 -7.77 3.09 -5.86
C ALA A 150 -7.21 2.50 -4.55
N HIS A 151 -8.06 1.96 -3.67
CA HIS A 151 -7.64 1.28 -2.45
C HIS A 151 -6.99 -0.08 -2.76
N GLN A 152 -7.58 -0.84 -3.69
CA GLN A 152 -7.01 -2.11 -4.16
C GLN A 152 -5.65 -1.90 -4.83
N ASP A 153 -5.50 -0.85 -5.64
CA ASP A 153 -4.25 -0.48 -6.28
C ASP A 153 -3.17 -0.13 -5.25
N LEU A 154 -3.51 0.66 -4.23
CA LEU A 154 -2.60 0.98 -3.13
C LEU A 154 -2.16 -0.28 -2.37
N VAL A 155 -3.09 -1.15 -2.00
CA VAL A 155 -2.78 -2.38 -1.23
C VAL A 155 -2.01 -3.37 -2.09
N GLY A 156 -2.36 -3.53 -3.36
CA GLY A 156 -1.63 -4.35 -4.32
C GLY A 156 -0.19 -3.87 -4.51
N TRP A 157 -0.01 -2.56 -4.67
CA TRP A 157 1.31 -1.94 -4.69
C TRP A 157 2.08 -2.19 -3.38
N LEU A 158 1.44 -1.99 -2.23
CA LEU A 158 2.08 -2.15 -0.91
C LEU A 158 2.53 -3.59 -0.67
N ILE A 159 1.71 -4.59 -1.01
CA ILE A 159 2.10 -6.02 -0.95
C ILE A 159 3.29 -6.28 -1.88
N GLY A 160 3.30 -5.69 -3.07
CA GLY A 160 4.44 -5.74 -3.99
C GLY A 160 5.71 -5.13 -3.39
N ALA A 161 5.60 -3.96 -2.77
CA ALA A 161 6.73 -3.28 -2.11
C ALA A 161 7.27 -4.09 -0.91
N LEU A 162 6.40 -4.78 -0.17
CA LEU A 162 6.80 -5.65 0.94
C LEU A 162 7.62 -6.87 0.46
N LEU A 163 7.38 -7.36 -0.75
CA LEU A 163 8.07 -8.49 -1.37
C LEU A 163 9.30 -8.08 -2.19
N ALA A 164 9.39 -6.82 -2.59
CA ALA A 164 10.39 -6.35 -3.54
C ALA A 164 11.79 -6.24 -2.93
N ASP A 165 12.78 -6.67 -3.73
CA ASP A 165 14.21 -6.66 -3.42
C ASP A 165 14.91 -5.34 -3.76
N LYS A 166 14.16 -4.35 -4.24
CA LYS A 166 14.62 -3.00 -4.58
C LYS A 166 13.60 -1.96 -4.13
N SER A 167 14.11 -0.82 -3.71
CA SER A 167 13.33 0.39 -3.46
C SER A 167 13.03 1.12 -4.77
N SER A 168 11.86 1.74 -4.87
CA SER A 168 11.47 2.55 -6.03
C SER A 168 12.05 3.96 -6.04
N LEU A 169 12.59 4.44 -4.90
CA LEU A 169 13.11 5.81 -4.80
C LEU A 169 14.37 6.01 -5.63
N ASP A 170 15.33 5.08 -5.53
CA ASP A 170 16.63 5.19 -6.22
C ASP A 170 17.11 3.85 -6.81
N GLY A 171 16.23 2.83 -6.86
CA GLY A 171 16.64 1.46 -7.24
C GLY A 171 17.58 0.79 -6.23
N THR A 172 17.78 1.40 -5.05
CA THR A 172 18.61 0.87 -3.97
C THR A 172 18.15 -0.54 -3.60
N ALA A 173 19.10 -1.45 -3.45
CA ALA A 173 18.80 -2.81 -3.00
C ALA A 173 18.10 -2.78 -1.65
N ARG A 174 17.01 -3.53 -1.54
CA ARG A 174 16.19 -3.64 -0.34
C ARG A 174 16.11 -5.10 0.05
N THR A 175 16.34 -5.41 1.32
CA THR A 175 15.96 -6.73 1.84
C THR A 175 14.43 -6.81 1.87
N PRO A 176 13.79 -7.79 1.21
CA PRO A 176 12.34 -7.96 1.28
C PRO A 176 11.86 -7.99 2.73
N ILE A 177 10.80 -7.22 3.00
CA ILE A 177 10.24 -7.09 4.35
C ILE A 177 9.45 -8.35 4.70
N LEU A 178 8.70 -8.86 3.73
CA LEU A 178 8.04 -10.15 3.81
C LEU A 178 8.60 -11.11 2.77
N THR A 179 8.60 -12.39 3.12
CA THR A 179 8.75 -13.49 2.17
C THR A 179 7.42 -13.81 1.51
N ALA A 180 7.46 -14.48 0.35
CA ALA A 180 6.26 -14.96 -0.33
C ALA A 180 5.43 -15.88 0.57
N LEU A 181 6.09 -16.75 1.33
CA LEU A 181 5.44 -17.64 2.30
C LEU A 181 4.69 -16.87 3.40
N GLN A 182 5.25 -15.78 3.92
CA GLN A 182 4.59 -14.96 4.94
C GLN A 182 3.35 -14.27 4.38
N VAL A 183 3.42 -13.70 3.17
CA VAL A 183 2.23 -13.11 2.51
C VAL A 183 1.16 -14.17 2.32
N ARG A 184 1.52 -15.34 1.76
CA ARG A 184 0.54 -16.39 1.47
C ARG A 184 -0.11 -16.96 2.73
N THR A 185 0.66 -17.17 3.80
CA THR A 185 0.15 -17.75 5.05
C THR A 185 -0.60 -16.73 5.92
N ALA A 186 -0.37 -15.44 5.70
CA ALA A 186 -1.15 -14.37 6.32
C ALA A 186 -2.57 -14.22 5.73
N ILE A 187 -2.79 -14.71 4.50
CA ILE A 187 -4.12 -14.77 3.87
C ILE A 187 -4.81 -16.07 4.28
N ASP A 188 -6.01 -15.96 4.84
CA ASP A 188 -6.81 -17.13 5.23
C ASP A 188 -6.99 -18.10 4.06
N GLY A 189 -6.80 -19.39 4.34
CA GLY A 189 -6.85 -20.43 3.32
C GLY A 189 -8.21 -20.52 2.62
N ARG A 190 -9.32 -20.31 3.34
CA ARG A 190 -10.67 -20.34 2.74
C ARG A 190 -10.91 -19.11 1.89
N VAL A 191 -10.46 -17.94 2.34
CA VAL A 191 -10.51 -16.71 1.54
C VAL A 191 -9.74 -16.89 0.23
N TRP A 192 -8.50 -17.37 0.29
CA TRP A 192 -7.70 -17.65 -0.91
C TRP A 192 -8.44 -18.53 -1.93
N HIS A 193 -8.94 -19.69 -1.49
CA HIS A 193 -9.59 -20.64 -2.41
C HIS A 193 -10.97 -20.18 -2.91
N SER A 194 -11.66 -19.30 -2.17
CA SER A 194 -12.99 -18.80 -2.57
C SER A 194 -12.93 -17.51 -3.39
N ARG A 195 -11.91 -16.67 -3.18
CA ARG A 195 -11.81 -15.33 -3.77
C ARG A 195 -10.82 -15.25 -4.93
N VAL A 196 -9.71 -15.98 -4.90
CA VAL A 196 -8.77 -15.99 -6.03
C VAL A 196 -9.46 -16.66 -7.24
N PRO A 197 -9.46 -16.02 -8.42
CA PRO A 197 -10.14 -16.54 -9.60
C PRO A 197 -9.71 -17.97 -9.93
N LEU A 198 -10.66 -18.79 -10.38
CA LEU A 198 -10.40 -20.21 -10.66
C LEU A 198 -9.26 -20.40 -11.68
N HIS A 199 -9.24 -19.61 -12.75
CA HIS A 199 -8.21 -19.70 -13.79
C HIS A 199 -6.80 -19.43 -13.25
N VAL A 200 -6.65 -18.55 -12.26
CA VAL A 200 -5.37 -18.27 -11.60
C VAL A 200 -4.95 -19.47 -10.75
N ARG A 201 -5.88 -20.06 -9.98
CA ARG A 201 -5.59 -21.26 -9.17
C ARG A 201 -5.21 -22.47 -10.03
N VAL A 202 -5.91 -22.66 -11.15
CA VAL A 202 -5.58 -23.70 -12.13
C VAL A 202 -4.20 -23.45 -12.73
N ALA A 203 -3.88 -22.22 -13.13
CA ALA A 203 -2.54 -21.88 -13.66
C ALA A 203 -1.42 -22.15 -12.63
N ILE A 204 -1.67 -21.90 -11.34
CA ILE A 204 -0.73 -22.26 -10.26
C ILE A 204 -0.52 -23.77 -10.18
N ASP A 205 -1.60 -24.56 -10.20
CA ASP A 205 -1.50 -26.03 -10.14
C ASP A 205 -0.81 -26.61 -11.38
N ASP A 206 -1.12 -26.09 -12.57
CA ASP A 206 -0.47 -26.48 -13.83
C ASP A 206 1.03 -26.17 -13.79
N ALA A 207 1.42 -24.98 -13.32
CA ALA A 207 2.82 -24.60 -13.16
C ALA A 207 3.54 -25.48 -12.13
N ARG A 208 2.85 -25.86 -11.05
CA ARG A 208 3.38 -26.80 -10.03
C ARG A 208 3.62 -28.19 -10.63
N PHE A 209 2.67 -28.73 -11.39
CA PHE A 209 2.82 -30.03 -12.04
C PHE A 209 3.90 -30.02 -13.13
N ALA A 210 4.01 -28.94 -13.90
CA ALA A 210 5.07 -28.77 -14.89
C ALA A 210 6.45 -28.77 -14.22
N ALA A 211 6.64 -27.97 -13.16
CA ALA A 211 7.88 -27.92 -12.42
C ALA A 211 8.25 -29.27 -11.77
N GLN A 212 7.28 -29.99 -11.22
CA GLN A 212 7.52 -31.32 -10.64
C GLN A 212 7.94 -32.35 -11.70
N ARG A 213 7.45 -32.22 -12.94
CA ARG A 213 7.84 -33.07 -14.07
C ARG A 213 9.26 -32.76 -14.55
N GLU A 214 9.58 -31.48 -14.69
CA GLU A 214 10.88 -31.02 -15.21
C GLU A 214 12.00 -31.15 -14.18
N ARG A 215 11.71 -30.87 -12.91
CA ARG A 215 12.67 -30.87 -11.81
C ARG A 215 12.08 -31.56 -10.56
N PRO A 216 11.96 -32.89 -10.56
CA PRO A 216 11.29 -33.63 -9.48
C PRO A 216 11.92 -33.46 -8.09
N THR A 217 13.20 -33.09 -8.04
CA THR A 217 13.96 -32.91 -6.79
C THR A 217 13.91 -31.49 -6.26
N GLU A 218 13.40 -30.51 -7.02
CA GLU A 218 13.32 -29.11 -6.62
C GLU A 218 11.91 -28.81 -6.06
N PRO A 219 11.77 -28.33 -4.82
CA PRO A 219 10.45 -28.00 -4.28
C PRO A 219 9.85 -26.81 -5.02
N TYR A 220 8.54 -26.85 -5.26
CA TYR A 220 7.80 -25.71 -5.80
C TYR A 220 7.52 -24.69 -4.69
N GLY A 221 8.23 -23.57 -4.72
CA GLY A 221 8.11 -22.50 -3.73
C GLY A 221 6.89 -21.59 -3.94
N VAL A 222 6.47 -20.92 -2.86
CA VAL A 222 5.34 -19.98 -2.85
C VAL A 222 5.63 -18.73 -3.69
N GLU A 223 6.91 -18.42 -3.91
CA GLU A 223 7.36 -17.35 -4.80
C GLU A 223 6.80 -17.56 -6.21
N ARG A 224 6.71 -18.81 -6.67
CA ARG A 224 6.15 -19.16 -7.97
C ARG A 224 4.62 -19.11 -7.99
N ASP A 225 3.96 -19.40 -6.87
CA ASP A 225 2.51 -19.15 -6.73
C ASP A 225 2.21 -17.65 -6.91
N LEU A 226 2.98 -16.78 -6.24
CA LEU A 226 2.79 -15.32 -6.28
C LEU A 226 3.26 -14.67 -7.59
N ALA A 227 4.11 -15.33 -8.37
CA ALA A 227 4.44 -14.91 -9.73
C ALA A 227 3.21 -14.98 -10.66
N ILE A 228 2.24 -15.85 -10.35
CA ILE A 228 0.98 -16.01 -11.10
C ILE A 228 -0.13 -15.20 -10.41
N ALA A 229 -0.33 -15.40 -9.11
CA ALA A 229 -1.24 -14.60 -8.29
C ALA A 229 -0.52 -13.35 -7.79
N THR A 230 -0.33 -12.37 -8.69
CA THR A 230 0.41 -11.15 -8.39
C THR A 230 -0.22 -10.34 -7.25
N PRO A 231 0.55 -9.52 -6.52
CA PRO A 231 0.02 -8.64 -5.48
C PRO A 231 -1.18 -7.79 -5.92
N ALA A 232 -1.13 -7.23 -7.13
CA ALA A 232 -2.24 -6.48 -7.71
C ALA A 232 -3.50 -7.35 -7.93
N LEU A 233 -3.33 -8.57 -8.46
CA LEU A 233 -4.44 -9.51 -8.65
C LEU A 233 -5.05 -9.93 -7.31
N ILE A 234 -4.21 -10.19 -6.32
CA ILE A 234 -4.65 -10.54 -4.95
C ILE A 234 -5.51 -9.41 -4.39
N ALA A 235 -5.01 -8.16 -4.43
CA ALA A 235 -5.74 -7.00 -3.90
C ALA A 235 -7.05 -6.71 -4.66
N ALA A 236 -7.08 -6.94 -5.97
CA ALA A 236 -8.29 -6.78 -6.78
C ALA A 236 -9.33 -7.90 -6.55
N SER A 237 -8.90 -9.08 -6.10
CA SER A 237 -9.78 -10.27 -5.98
C SER A 237 -10.24 -10.56 -4.55
N ILE A 238 -9.44 -10.20 -3.55
CA ILE A 238 -9.70 -10.46 -2.14
C ILE A 238 -10.18 -9.17 -1.47
N PRO A 239 -11.30 -9.19 -0.72
CA PRO A 239 -11.74 -8.03 0.05
C PRO A 239 -10.61 -7.49 0.94
N LEU A 240 -10.40 -6.16 0.97
CA LEU A 240 -9.25 -5.56 1.64
C LEU A 240 -9.19 -5.87 3.14
N ARG A 241 -10.34 -5.99 3.80
CA ARG A 241 -10.45 -6.41 5.21
C ARG A 241 -9.83 -7.79 5.46
N ASP A 242 -9.91 -8.69 4.49
CA ASP A 242 -9.36 -10.05 4.59
C ASP A 242 -7.84 -10.07 4.31
N LEU A 243 -7.27 -8.94 3.86
CA LEU A 243 -5.82 -8.74 3.68
C LEU A 243 -5.14 -8.07 4.88
N THR A 244 -5.89 -7.70 5.92
CA THR A 244 -5.36 -7.09 7.15
C THR A 244 -4.30 -7.97 7.83
N GLY A 245 -4.43 -9.30 7.75
CA GLY A 245 -3.42 -10.23 8.25
C GLY A 245 -2.04 -10.07 7.60
N VAL A 246 -1.98 -9.67 6.32
CA VAL A 246 -0.72 -9.37 5.63
C VAL A 246 -0.08 -8.11 6.23
N MET A 247 -0.89 -7.11 6.59
CA MET A 247 -0.41 -5.89 7.23
C MET A 247 0.05 -6.12 8.67
N ASP A 248 -0.56 -7.06 9.39
CA ASP A 248 -0.09 -7.49 10.71
C ASP A 248 1.28 -8.17 10.59
N ALA A 249 1.43 -9.09 9.64
CA ALA A 249 2.73 -9.71 9.35
C ALA A 249 3.79 -8.66 8.98
N ALA A 250 3.43 -7.65 8.17
CA ALA A 250 4.31 -6.54 7.81
C ALA A 250 4.71 -5.71 9.04
N THR A 251 3.75 -5.36 9.90
CA THR A 251 4.00 -4.58 11.14
C THR A 251 5.00 -5.30 12.04
N GLN A 252 4.82 -6.62 12.19
CA GLN A 252 5.72 -7.46 12.98
C GLN A 252 7.11 -7.55 12.35
N ALA A 253 7.20 -7.76 11.04
CA ALA A 253 8.48 -7.85 10.33
C ALA A 253 9.28 -6.52 10.39
N LEU A 254 8.58 -5.39 10.31
CA LEU A 254 9.13 -4.05 10.48
C LEU A 254 9.53 -3.75 11.94
N GLY A 255 9.02 -4.52 12.89
CA GLY A 255 9.15 -4.29 14.32
C GLY A 255 8.30 -3.13 14.84
N PHE A 256 7.33 -2.64 14.05
CA PHE A 256 6.51 -1.47 14.36
C PHE A 256 5.40 -1.73 15.40
N ASP A 257 5.35 -2.94 15.95
CA ASP A 257 4.42 -3.32 17.00
C ASP A 257 4.60 -2.46 18.26
N ASP A 258 3.48 -2.00 18.83
CA ASP A 258 3.45 -1.23 20.09
C ASP A 258 3.64 -2.11 21.34
N GLY A 259 4.14 -3.35 21.17
CA GLY A 259 4.28 -4.33 22.25
C GLY A 259 2.96 -4.82 22.86
N THR A 260 1.82 -4.34 22.36
CA THR A 260 0.47 -4.64 22.88
C THR A 260 -0.24 -5.77 22.13
N SER A 261 0.34 -6.27 21.03
CA SER A 261 -0.21 -7.41 20.31
C SER A 261 0.07 -8.71 21.07
N VAL A 262 -0.79 -9.00 22.06
CA VAL A 262 -0.96 -10.34 22.61
C VAL A 262 -1.50 -11.20 21.47
N ARG A 263 -0.58 -11.88 20.77
CA ARG A 263 -0.92 -12.91 19.79
C ARG A 263 -1.87 -13.90 20.49
N PRO A 264 -3.08 -14.17 19.98
CA PRO A 264 -3.84 -15.32 20.44
C PRO A 264 -2.98 -16.53 20.07
N THR A 265 -2.37 -17.16 21.07
CA THR A 265 -1.63 -18.39 20.87
C THR A 265 -2.57 -19.36 20.19
N ALA A 266 -2.18 -19.78 18.99
CA ALA A 266 -2.83 -20.84 18.27
C ALA A 266 -3.00 -22.04 19.22
N ARG A 267 -4.26 -22.32 19.56
CA ARG A 267 -4.85 -23.61 19.86
C ARG A 267 -3.83 -24.63 20.37
N GLU A 268 -3.74 -24.74 21.70
CA GLU A 268 -3.06 -25.84 22.37
C GLU A 268 -3.38 -27.16 21.67
N ALA A 269 -2.33 -27.74 21.10
CA ALA A 269 -2.32 -29.12 20.65
C ALA A 269 -2.79 -29.99 21.80
N GLY A 270 -3.82 -30.80 21.54
CA GLY A 270 -4.53 -31.57 22.54
C GLY A 270 -3.59 -32.39 23.41
N THR A 271 -3.55 -32.03 24.69
CA THR A 271 -3.12 -32.93 25.75
C THR A 271 -4.19 -34.02 25.84
N ARG A 272 -3.85 -35.21 25.31
CA ARG A 272 -4.62 -36.44 25.49
C ARG A 272 -4.90 -36.65 26.97
N SER A 273 -6.13 -36.36 27.40
CA SER A 273 -6.64 -36.85 28.67
C SER A 273 -7.11 -38.28 28.47
N SER A 274 -6.31 -39.21 28.98
CA SER A 274 -6.63 -40.63 29.12
C SER A 274 -7.81 -40.79 30.09
N VAL A 275 -9.02 -40.96 29.55
CA VAL A 275 -10.19 -41.39 30.31
C VAL A 275 -10.36 -42.90 30.09
N ALA A 276 -10.11 -43.66 31.15
CA ALA A 276 -10.46 -45.08 31.24
C ALA A 276 -11.99 -45.26 31.45
N PRO A 277 -12.55 -46.42 31.09
CA PRO A 277 -13.97 -46.57 30.80
C PRO A 277 -14.81 -46.78 32.07
N ARG A 278 -16.03 -46.21 32.08
CA ARG A 278 -17.10 -46.62 33.00
C ARG A 278 -18.43 -46.83 32.26
N PRO A 279 -19.29 -47.71 32.79
CA PRO A 279 -20.19 -48.54 32.00
C PRO A 279 -21.60 -47.94 31.85
N ALA A 280 -22.33 -48.58 30.94
CA ALA A 280 -23.70 -48.36 30.53
C ALA A 280 -24.72 -48.08 31.66
N ALA A 281 -25.65 -47.15 31.40
CA ALA A 281 -27.09 -47.40 31.40
C ALA A 281 -27.90 -46.14 31.00
N ASP A 282 -29.07 -46.41 30.43
CA ASP A 282 -30.29 -45.60 30.30
C ASP A 282 -30.38 -44.44 29.30
N ASP A 283 -30.77 -44.83 28.08
CA ASP A 283 -32.14 -44.68 27.57
C ASP A 283 -33.02 -43.61 28.26
N SER A 284 -33.28 -42.50 27.56
CA SER A 284 -34.47 -41.65 27.74
C SER A 284 -34.55 -40.61 26.61
N VAL A 285 -35.37 -40.93 25.61
CA VAL A 285 -35.85 -40.03 24.55
C VAL A 285 -36.89 -39.06 25.11
N PRO A 286 -36.90 -37.79 24.67
CA PRO A 286 -38.15 -37.18 24.19
C PRO A 286 -37.90 -36.41 22.88
N ARG A 287 -38.48 -36.80 21.74
CA ARG A 287 -39.88 -36.65 21.27
C ARG A 287 -40.27 -35.21 20.95
N ALA A 288 -40.62 -35.07 19.66
CA ALA A 288 -41.54 -34.14 18.99
C ALA A 288 -41.08 -32.69 18.78
N ALA A 289 -40.91 -32.42 17.48
CA ALA A 289 -41.10 -31.13 16.86
C ALA A 289 -42.58 -30.73 16.87
N ASP A 290 -42.85 -29.43 16.88
CA ASP A 290 -44.01 -28.80 16.25
C ASP A 290 -43.54 -27.55 15.48
N PRO A 291 -43.97 -27.36 14.22
CA PRO A 291 -43.78 -26.14 13.44
C PRO A 291 -45.09 -25.34 13.32
N GLU A 292 -45.07 -24.04 13.59
CA GLU A 292 -46.06 -22.99 13.24
C GLU A 292 -45.61 -21.74 14.06
N ASP A 293 -45.49 -20.50 13.61
CA ASP A 293 -46.16 -19.70 12.59
C ASP A 293 -45.17 -18.62 12.12
N LEU A 294 -44.99 -18.46 10.80
CA LEU A 294 -44.36 -17.26 10.22
C LEU A 294 -45.38 -16.55 9.34
N SER A 295 -46.15 -15.66 9.97
CA SER A 295 -47.02 -14.69 9.31
C SER A 295 -46.17 -13.66 8.55
N TRP A 296 -46.03 -13.84 7.24
CA TRP A 296 -45.46 -12.83 6.35
C TRP A 296 -46.55 -11.82 5.99
N SER A 297 -46.46 -10.62 6.56
CA SER A 297 -47.38 -9.51 6.29
C SER A 297 -46.58 -8.26 5.95
N GLY A 298 -46.91 -7.63 4.82
CA GLY A 298 -46.68 -6.20 4.61
C GLY A 298 -45.43 -5.84 3.82
N GLY A 299 -45.52 -5.90 2.49
CA GLY A 299 -44.74 -4.99 1.65
C GLY A 299 -45.39 -3.61 1.63
N PRO A 300 -44.60 -2.53 1.48
CA PRO A 300 -45.10 -1.29 0.92
C PRO A 300 -44.67 -1.13 -0.53
N GLU A 301 -45.70 -1.03 -1.35
CA GLU A 301 -45.85 -0.33 -2.62
C GLU A 301 -44.88 0.86 -2.77
N ILE A 302 -43.90 0.75 -3.68
CA ILE A 302 -43.05 1.87 -4.09
C ILE A 302 -43.63 2.46 -5.37
N GLU A 303 -44.17 3.66 -5.19
CA GLU A 303 -44.71 4.56 -6.19
C GLU A 303 -43.57 5.08 -7.09
N ILE A 304 -43.54 4.63 -8.34
CA ILE A 304 -42.59 5.10 -9.35
C ILE A 304 -43.15 6.40 -9.95
N GLN A 305 -42.66 7.54 -9.47
CA GLN A 305 -42.88 8.82 -10.16
C GLN A 305 -41.86 8.99 -11.28
N SER A 306 -42.39 9.16 -12.48
CA SER A 306 -41.67 9.46 -13.72
C SER A 306 -41.49 10.96 -13.91
N ALA A 307 -40.46 11.27 -14.71
CA ALA A 307 -40.20 12.50 -15.45
C ALA A 307 -39.49 13.65 -14.72
N HIS A 308 -38.28 13.96 -15.20
CA HIS A 308 -38.08 15.19 -15.96
C HIS A 308 -36.89 15.04 -16.91
N GLU A 309 -37.18 15.15 -18.21
CA GLU A 309 -36.23 15.44 -19.28
C GLU A 309 -35.57 16.78 -19.02
N THR A 310 -34.24 16.82 -19.08
CA THR A 310 -33.46 18.06 -19.13
C THR A 310 -32.73 18.06 -20.47
N GLU A 311 -33.16 18.93 -21.37
CA GLU A 311 -32.46 19.23 -22.63
C GLU A 311 -31.06 19.82 -22.35
N PRO A 312 -30.05 19.49 -23.17
CA PRO A 312 -28.73 20.11 -23.09
C PRO A 312 -28.70 21.48 -23.79
N PRO A 313 -27.98 22.48 -23.25
CA PRO A 313 -27.76 23.73 -23.98
C PRO A 313 -26.70 23.54 -25.07
N SER A 314 -27.04 24.01 -26.27
CA SER A 314 -26.13 24.21 -27.40
C SER A 314 -25.10 25.29 -27.07
N PHE A 315 -23.82 24.99 -27.19
CA PHE A 315 -22.77 26.00 -27.29
C PHE A 315 -22.22 26.02 -28.71
N ALA A 316 -22.25 27.23 -29.27
CA ALA A 316 -21.82 27.58 -30.59
C ALA A 316 -20.30 27.53 -30.75
N ASP A 317 -19.91 27.34 -32.00
CA ASP A 317 -18.57 27.41 -32.54
C ASP A 317 -17.85 28.71 -32.18
N ASP A 318 -16.57 28.60 -31.78
CA ASP A 318 -15.58 29.66 -31.99
C ASP A 318 -14.29 29.01 -32.49
N GLU A 319 -14.05 29.18 -33.79
CA GLU A 319 -12.78 28.92 -34.45
C GLU A 319 -11.78 30.00 -34.03
N THR A 320 -10.58 29.62 -33.63
CA THR A 320 -9.28 30.15 -34.11
C THR A 320 -8.18 29.97 -33.06
N SER A 321 -7.24 29.05 -33.31
CA SER A 321 -5.82 29.21 -32.94
C SER A 321 -4.96 28.14 -33.63
N GLY A 322 -3.90 28.60 -34.28
CA GLY A 322 -3.10 27.86 -35.26
C GLY A 322 -2.12 26.82 -34.70
N PRO A 323 -1.29 26.23 -35.60
CA PRO A 323 -0.50 25.05 -35.31
C PRO A 323 0.72 25.37 -34.46
N SER A 324 0.76 24.83 -33.25
CA SER A 324 1.97 24.76 -32.42
C SER A 324 2.82 23.57 -32.88
N THR A 325 3.97 23.89 -33.48
CA THR A 325 5.06 22.94 -33.76
C THR A 325 5.61 22.40 -32.43
N ARG A 326 5.15 21.20 -32.04
CA ARG A 326 5.75 20.41 -30.96
C ARG A 326 6.89 19.55 -31.50
N ASP A 327 8.03 19.72 -30.86
CA ASP A 327 9.29 19.02 -31.05
C ASP A 327 9.13 17.52 -30.68
N PRO A 328 9.46 16.56 -31.55
CA PRO A 328 9.22 15.13 -31.29
C PRO A 328 10.32 14.43 -30.48
N GLU A 329 11.35 15.13 -29.99
CA GLU A 329 12.54 14.50 -29.37
C GLU A 329 12.62 14.55 -27.84
N ARG A 330 11.49 14.72 -27.13
CA ARG A 330 11.51 14.78 -25.65
C ARG A 330 10.56 13.85 -24.88
N ASP A 331 10.02 12.84 -25.54
CA ASP A 331 9.05 11.90 -24.97
C ASP A 331 9.55 10.44 -24.92
N GLU A 332 10.83 10.23 -24.58
CA GLU A 332 11.41 8.87 -24.42
C GLU A 332 11.96 8.57 -23.01
N MET A 333 11.55 9.33 -21.97
CA MET A 333 12.04 9.07 -20.60
C MET A 333 10.97 8.95 -19.52
N GLU A 334 9.78 8.46 -19.86
CA GLU A 334 8.78 8.06 -18.86
C GLU A 334 8.24 6.64 -19.11
N HIS A 335 8.31 5.82 -18.04
CA HIS A 335 7.67 4.52 -17.84
C HIS A 335 8.43 3.22 -18.19
N THR A 336 9.59 3.01 -17.57
CA THR A 336 10.04 1.65 -17.22
C THR A 336 9.39 1.20 -15.90
N ASN A 337 8.17 0.66 -16.00
CA ASN A 337 7.56 -0.13 -14.93
C ASN A 337 8.31 -1.48 -14.83
N PRO A 338 9.00 -1.81 -13.73
CA PRO A 338 9.77 -3.06 -13.60
C PRO A 338 8.90 -4.32 -13.58
N TRP A 339 7.56 -4.17 -13.57
CA TRP A 339 6.59 -5.27 -13.61
C TRP A 339 5.76 -5.31 -14.90
N ARG A 340 6.08 -4.50 -15.92
CA ARG A 340 5.52 -4.76 -17.26
C ARG A 340 6.15 -6.03 -17.81
N VAL A 341 5.43 -7.14 -17.69
CA VAL A 341 5.59 -8.27 -18.60
C VAL A 341 5.47 -7.69 -20.02
N PRO A 342 6.41 -7.99 -20.94
CA PRO A 342 6.28 -7.56 -22.34
C PRO A 342 4.90 -7.99 -22.83
N ALA A 343 4.14 -7.06 -23.40
CA ALA A 343 2.86 -7.41 -24.00
C ALA A 343 3.11 -8.49 -25.06
N LEU A 344 2.69 -9.73 -24.77
CA LEU A 344 2.64 -10.88 -25.68
C LEU A 344 1.62 -10.68 -26.81
N SER A 345 1.45 -9.45 -27.30
CA SER A 345 0.42 -9.08 -28.27
C SER A 345 0.85 -9.23 -29.73
N GLY A 346 2.15 -9.43 -30.01
CA GLY A 346 2.66 -9.72 -31.35
C GLY A 346 2.75 -11.21 -31.66
N ASP A 347 3.36 -11.99 -30.76
CA ASP A 347 3.75 -13.38 -31.06
C ASP A 347 2.57 -14.35 -31.11
N LEU A 348 1.50 -14.14 -30.33
CA LEU A 348 0.33 -15.03 -30.37
C LEU A 348 -0.48 -14.90 -31.67
N ALA A 349 -0.51 -13.71 -32.28
CA ALA A 349 -1.16 -13.51 -33.57
C ALA A 349 -0.37 -14.19 -34.70
N GLN A 350 0.96 -14.15 -34.63
CA GLN A 350 1.84 -14.83 -35.57
C GLN A 350 1.77 -16.36 -35.43
N ILE A 351 1.79 -16.88 -34.19
CA ILE A 351 1.62 -18.31 -33.92
C ILE A 351 0.25 -18.82 -34.39
N ALA A 352 -0.81 -18.02 -34.22
CA ALA A 352 -2.15 -18.37 -34.72
C ALA A 352 -2.27 -18.30 -36.25
N ALA A 353 -1.46 -17.47 -36.93
CA ALA A 353 -1.39 -17.42 -38.39
C ALA A 353 -0.59 -18.62 -38.94
N ASP A 354 0.55 -18.93 -38.32
CA ASP A 354 1.42 -20.04 -38.73
C ASP A 354 0.72 -21.41 -38.55
N LEU A 355 -0.04 -21.59 -37.46
CA LEU A 355 -0.87 -22.78 -37.25
C LEU A 355 -2.00 -22.91 -38.28
N ARG A 356 -2.53 -21.78 -38.76
CA ARG A 356 -3.60 -21.76 -39.79
C ARG A 356 -3.04 -22.14 -41.16
N ASP A 357 -1.82 -21.73 -41.47
CA ASP A 357 -1.13 -22.09 -42.71
C ASP A 357 -0.58 -23.53 -42.70
N GLU A 358 -0.20 -24.08 -41.55
CA GLU A 358 0.14 -25.50 -41.43
C GLU A 358 -1.08 -26.42 -41.61
N LEU A 359 -2.25 -26.02 -41.12
CA LEU A 359 -3.48 -26.78 -41.31
C LEU A 359 -3.93 -26.81 -42.77
N LYS A 360 -3.78 -25.71 -43.51
CA LYS A 360 -4.08 -25.64 -44.95
C LYS A 360 -3.12 -26.44 -45.84
N LYS A 361 -1.93 -26.78 -45.36
CA LYS A 361 -0.96 -27.62 -46.10
C LYS A 361 -1.19 -29.12 -45.91
N LYS A 362 -2.11 -29.51 -45.01
CA LYS A 362 -2.44 -30.91 -44.71
C LYS A 362 -3.78 -31.38 -45.32
N GLU A 363 -4.50 -30.48 -45.99
CA GLU A 363 -5.58 -30.80 -46.92
C GLU A 363 -5.06 -30.74 -48.36
#